data_AF-A0A1Q3PH97-F1
#
_entry.id   AF-A0A1Q3PH97-F1
#
_cell.length_a   1.000
_cell.length_b   1.000
_cell.length_c   1.000
_cell.angle_alpha   90.00
_cell.angle_beta   90.00
_cell.angle_gamma   90.00
#
_symmetry.space_group_name_H-M   'P 1'
#
loop_
_entity.id
_entity.type
_entity.pdbx_description
1 polymer ?
#
loop_
_entity_poly.entity_id
_entity_poly.type
_entity_poly.pdbx_seq_one_letter_code
_entity_poly.pdbx_strand_id
1 'polypeptide(L)' 'MKKVSMPVSGMVCSACQSNVKNTMKSLDGISEVEVSLEKKYAYFLYDPAKIKPEQIQKAVNDKGYTAGKIQKISQ' A
#
# COMPACT_ATOMS: atom_id res chain seq x y z
N MET A 1 4.02 -13.94 -6.44
CA MET A 1 3.52 -12.57 -6.14
C MET A 1 2.01 -12.60 -5.92
N LYS A 2 1.49 -11.78 -5.00
CA LYS A 2 0.05 -11.66 -4.70
C LYS A 2 -0.40 -10.22 -4.90
N LYS A 3 -1.44 -10.01 -5.71
CA LYS A 3 -2.06 -8.70 -5.92
C LYS A 3 -3.11 -8.46 -4.85
N VAL A 4 -2.98 -7.34 -4.15
CA VAL A 4 -3.89 -6.97 -3.06
C VAL A 4 -4.20 -5.48 -3.11
N SER A 5 -5.30 -5.10 -2.46
CA SER A 5 -5.65 -3.72 -2.20
C SER A 5 -5.77 -3.47 -0.71
N MET A 6 -5.52 -2.25 -0.27
CA MET A 6 -5.82 -1.81 1.09
C MET A 6 -6.37 -0.39 1.08
N PRO A 7 -7.37 -0.08 1.91
CA PRO A 7 -7.82 1.29 2.08
C PRO A 7 -6.74 2.08 2.82
N VAL A 8 -6.49 3.32 2.39
CA VAL A 8 -5.52 4.21 3.03
C VAL A 8 -6.21 5.53 3.34
N SER A 9 -6.25 5.88 4.63
CA SER A 9 -6.81 7.14 5.11
C SER A 9 -5.70 8.15 5.41
N GLY A 10 -6.02 9.44 5.28
CA GLY A 10 -5.05 10.54 5.46
C GLY A 10 -4.40 11.03 4.16
N MET A 11 -4.70 10.42 3.01
CA MET A 11 -4.30 10.98 1.71
C MET A 11 -5.28 12.09 1.31
N VAL A 12 -4.82 13.33 1.34
CA VAL A 12 -5.64 14.52 0.99
C VAL A 12 -5.18 15.23 -0.29
N CYS A 13 -3.96 14.95 -0.77
CA CYS A 13 -3.42 15.55 -1.98
C CYS A 13 -2.58 14.56 -2.80
N SER A 14 -2.30 14.92 -4.06
CA SER A 14 -1.47 14.13 -4.98
C SER A 14 -0.05 13.87 -4.45
N ALA A 15 0.48 14.79 -3.64
CA ALA A 15 1.76 14.58 -2.97
C ALA A 15 1.68 13.49 -1.90
N CYS A 16 0.59 13.42 -1.11
CA CYS A 16 0.38 12.34 -0.14
C CYS A 16 0.27 10.98 -0.84
N GLN A 17 -0.46 10.90 -1.95
CA GLN A 17 -0.56 9.68 -2.77
C GLN A 17 0.82 9.21 -3.24
N SER A 18 1.63 10.14 -3.76
CA SER A 18 2.99 9.84 -4.23
C SER A 18 3.91 9.38 -3.09
N ASN A 19 3.77 9.98 -1.91
CA ASN A 19 4.54 9.62 -0.73
C ASN A 19 4.22 8.19 -0.23
N VAL A 20 2.94 7.83 -0.18
CA VAL A 20 2.52 6.45 0.14
C VAL A 20 3.05 5.47 -0.90
N LYS A 21 2.90 5.80 -2.20
CA LYS A 21 3.39 4.97 -3.30
C LYS A 21 4.89 4.69 -3.18
N ASN A 22 5.70 5.73 -2.97
CA ASN A 22 7.15 5.58 -2.81
C ASN A 22 7.53 4.78 -1.56
N THR A 23 6.82 5.00 -0.45
CA THR A 23 7.06 4.25 0.80
C THR A 23 6.87 2.76 0.57
N MET A 24 5.76 2.36 -0.06
CA MET A 24 5.50 0.96 -0.39
C MET A 24 6.50 0.42 -1.41
N LYS A 25 6.82 1.20 -2.46
CA LYS A 25 7.78 0.78 -3.49
C LYS A 25 9.19 0.58 -2.94
N SER A 26 9.54 1.26 -1.85
CA SER A 26 10.82 1.12 -1.16
C SER A 26 10.93 -0.15 -0.30
N LEU A 27 9.83 -0.89 -0.10
CA LEU A 27 9.83 -2.11 0.71
C LEU A 27 10.37 -3.30 -0.12
N ASP A 28 11.34 -4.03 0.42
CA ASP A 28 11.85 -5.25 -0.22
C ASP A 28 10.76 -6.32 -0.23
N GLY A 29 10.39 -6.77 -1.43
CA GLY A 29 9.28 -7.70 -1.63
C GLY A 29 8.02 -7.07 -2.24
N ILE A 30 8.01 -5.76 -2.50
CA ILE A 30 6.99 -5.12 -3.32
C ILE A 30 7.49 -4.96 -4.76
N SER A 31 6.72 -5.49 -5.72
CA SER A 31 7.05 -5.44 -7.16
C SER A 31 6.35 -4.27 -7.86
N GLU A 32 5.08 -4.04 -7.55
CA GLU A 32 4.31 -2.94 -8.12
C GLU A 32 3.44 -2.27 -7.07
N VAL A 33 3.27 -0.96 -7.22
CA VAL A 33 2.41 -0.14 -6.36
C VAL A 33 1.66 0.87 -7.21
N GLU A 34 0.36 0.89 -7.03
CA GLU A 34 -0.58 1.83 -7.58
C GLU A 34 -1.43 2.37 -6.44
N VAL A 35 -1.69 3.67 -6.42
CA VAL A 35 -2.50 4.28 -5.37
C VAL A 35 -3.54 5.13 -6.06
N SER A 36 -4.79 5.01 -5.64
CA SER A 36 -5.94 5.76 -6.15
C SER A 36 -6.47 6.65 -5.05
N LEU A 37 -6.27 7.96 -5.21
CA LEU A 37 -6.81 8.98 -4.30
C LEU A 37 -8.35 9.02 -4.37
N GLU A 38 -8.91 8.90 -5.57
CA GLU A 38 -10.37 8.87 -5.81
C GLU A 38 -11.06 7.75 -5.04
N LYS A 39 -10.50 6.53 -5.12
CA LYS A 39 -11.04 5.38 -4.38
C LYS A 39 -10.62 5.38 -2.91
N LYS A 40 -9.55 6.11 -2.55
CA LYS A 40 -8.86 6.02 -1.25
C LYS A 40 -8.27 4.62 -0.98
N TYR A 41 -7.75 3.99 -2.04
CA TYR A 41 -7.16 2.65 -1.99
C TYR A 41 -5.74 2.63 -2.56
N ALA A 42 -4.89 1.80 -1.97
CA ALA A 42 -3.60 1.42 -2.50
C ALA A 42 -3.67 -0.04 -3.00
N TYR A 43 -3.23 -0.25 -4.23
CA TYR A 43 -3.17 -1.51 -4.96
C TYR A 43 -1.71 -1.89 -5.14
N PHE A 44 -1.30 -3.08 -4.74
CA PHE A 44 0.11 -3.45 -4.83
C PHE A 44 0.30 -4.96 -5.00
N LEU A 45 1.42 -5.31 -5.63
CA LEU A 45 1.91 -6.66 -5.79
C LEU A 45 3.04 -6.88 -4.80
N TYR A 46 2.84 -7.78 -3.85
CA TYR A 46 3.87 -8.16 -2.90
C TYR A 46 4.17 -9.65 -2.94
N ASP A 47 5.36 -10.00 -2.48
CA ASP A 47 5.78 -11.38 -2.27
C ASP A 47 5.62 -11.78 -0.80
N PRO A 48 4.64 -12.64 -0.45
CA PRO A 48 4.44 -13.10 0.92
C PRO A 48 5.62 -13.92 1.48
N ALA A 49 6.55 -14.38 0.63
CA ALA A 49 7.77 -15.03 1.07
C ALA A 49 8.83 -14.03 1.58
N LYS A 50 8.80 -12.78 1.08
CA LYS A 50 9.75 -11.73 1.45
C LYS A 50 9.20 -10.76 2.49
N ILE A 51 7.93 -10.35 2.32
CA ILE A 51 7.31 -9.32 3.16
C ILE A 51 5.91 -9.71 3.58
N LYS A 52 5.59 -9.45 4.85
CA LYS A 52 4.26 -9.69 5.39
C LYS A 52 3.33 -8.49 5.19
N PRO A 53 2.03 -8.72 4.96
CA PRO A 53 1.02 -7.65 4.86
C PRO A 53 1.02 -6.70 6.07
N GLU A 54 1.33 -7.20 7.26
CA GLU A 54 1.43 -6.38 8.49
C GLU A 54 2.59 -5.39 8.44
N GLN A 55 3.74 -5.77 7.87
CA GLN A 55 4.89 -4.87 7.73
C GLN A 55 4.58 -3.73 6.75
N ILE A 56 3.85 -4.06 5.68
CA ILE A 56 3.41 -3.09 4.68
C ILE A 56 2.46 -2.06 5.31
N GLN A 57 1.48 -2.52 6.10
CA GLN A 57 0.60 -1.63 6.85
C GLN A 57 1.39 -0.77 7.83
N LYS A 58 2.33 -1.37 8.57
CA LYS A 58 3.17 -0.64 9.53
C LYS A 58 3.98 0.47 8.86
N ALA A 59 4.60 0.21 7.71
CA ALA A 59 5.37 1.20 6.96
C ALA A 59 4.52 2.42 6.53
N VAL A 60 3.25 2.19 6.17
CA VAL A 60 2.32 3.28 5.82
C VAL A 60 1.87 4.05 7.08
N ASN A 61 1.61 3.35 8.19
CA ASN A 61 1.31 3.98 9.49
C ASN A 61 2.47 4.82 10.04
N ASP A 62 3.71 4.37 9.85
CA ASP A 62 4.92 5.08 10.27
C ASP A 62 5.08 6.43 9.55
N LYS A 63 4.56 6.54 8.32
CA LYS A 63 4.50 7.80 7.56
C LYS A 63 3.35 8.73 7.98
N GLY A 64 2.55 8.34 8.97
CA GLY A 64 1.40 9.12 9.45
C GLY A 64 0.10 8.89 8.67
N TYR A 65 0.00 7.81 7.88
CA TYR A 65 -1.23 7.45 7.16
C TYR A 65 -1.87 6.19 7.75
N THR A 66 -3.19 6.11 7.78
CA THR A 66 -3.84 4.91 8.32
C THR A 66 -4.07 3.88 7.22
N ALA A 67 -3.27 2.82 7.21
CA ALA A 67 -3.51 1.65 6.36
C ALA A 67 -4.53 0.72 7.01
N GLY A 68 -5.61 0.40 6.29
CA GLY A 68 -6.61 -0.56 6.75
C GLY A 68 -6.35 -1.99 6.27
N LYS A 69 -7.36 -2.85 6.42
CA LYS A 69 -7.24 -4.28 6.11
C LYS A 69 -6.89 -4.53 4.64
N ILE A 70 -5.90 -5.37 4.43
CA ILE A 70 -5.48 -5.83 3.11
C ILE A 70 -6.48 -6.85 2.57
N GLN A 71 -7.01 -6.59 1.39
CA GLN A 71 -7.99 -7.39 0.67
C GLN A 71 -7.35 -8.01 -0.57
N LYS A 72 -7.61 -9.30 -0.79
CA LYS A 72 -7.15 -9.98 -2.01
C LYS A 72 -8.01 -9.52 -3.18
N ILE A 73 -7.37 -9.12 -4.27
CA ILE A 73 -8.07 -8.78 -5.51
C ILE A 73 -8.11 -10.07 -6.33
N SER A 74 -9.20 -10.81 -6.19
CA SER A 74 -9.52 -11.88 -7.11
C SER A 74 -10.16 -11.24 -8.34
N GLN A 75 -9.51 -11.41 -9.49
CA GLN A 75 -10.08 -11.08 -10.79
C GLN A 75 -10.94 -12.24 -11.26
#